data_AF-L0J3S3-F1
#
_entry.id   AF-L0J3S3-F1
#
_cell.length_a   1.000
_cell.length_b   1.000
_cell.length_c   1.000
_cell.angle_alpha   90.00
_cell.angle_beta   90.00
_cell.angle_gamma   90.00
#
_symmetry.space_group_name_H-M   'P 1'
#
loop_
_entity.id
_entity.type
_entity.pdbx_description
1 polymer ?
#
loop_
_entity_poly.entity_id
_entity_poly.type
_entity_poly.pdbx_seq_one_letter_code
_entity_poly.pdbx_strand_id
1 'polypeptide(L)'
;MTTAAAQQAKVRAGEALERARRAHHAAANRHVEAEDAHLRAAAVHEQVAMQASDRNVGPHQDAAERHRQAAEFHRLAAFEQWIAEDNDARQQQP
;
A
#
# COMPACT_ATOMS: atom_id res chain seq x y z
N MET A 1 25.16 0.24 -37.37
CA MET A 1 25.28 -0.14 -35.94
C MET A 1 23.95 0.07 -35.20
N THR A 2 22.80 -0.35 -35.75
CA THR A 2 21.53 0.37 -35.47
C THR A 2 20.32 -0.50 -35.10
N THR A 3 20.19 -1.73 -35.59
CA THR A 3 18.99 -2.57 -35.32
C THR A 3 19.15 -3.48 -34.10
N ALA A 4 20.32 -4.11 -33.93
CA ALA A 4 20.58 -4.98 -32.77
C ALA A 4 20.58 -4.21 -31.44
N ALA A 5 21.16 -2.99 -31.43
CA ALA A 5 21.15 -2.13 -30.26
C ALA A 5 19.72 -1.65 -29.91
N ALA A 6 18.91 -1.29 -30.90
CA ALA A 6 17.51 -0.91 -30.70
C ALA A 6 16.66 -2.08 -30.18
N GLN A 7 16.85 -3.28 -30.72
CA GLN A 7 16.16 -4.48 -30.25
C GLN A 7 16.54 -4.82 -28.81
N GLN A 8 17.82 -4.71 -28.46
CA GLN A 8 18.29 -4.95 -27.10
C GLN A 8 17.79 -3.88 -26.12
N ALA A 9 17.70 -2.62 -26.54
CA ALA A 9 17.09 -1.56 -25.75
C ALA A 9 15.59 -1.84 -25.49
N LYS A 10 14.84 -2.31 -26.49
CA LYS A 10 13.43 -2.69 -26.34
C LYS A 10 13.24 -3.82 -25.32
N VAL A 11 14.08 -4.87 -25.39
CA VAL A 11 14.04 -5.97 -24.42
C VAL A 11 14.29 -5.47 -23.00
N ARG A 12 15.34 -4.65 -22.80
CA ARG A 12 15.67 -4.09 -21.48
C ARG A 12 14.56 -3.18 -20.94
N ALA A 13 13.91 -2.40 -21.80
CA ALA A 13 12.79 -1.57 -21.40
C ALA A 13 11.61 -2.42 -20.90
N GLY A 14 11.25 -3.49 -21.62
CA GLY A 14 10.22 -4.43 -21.19
C GLY A 14 10.55 -5.12 -19.86
N GLU A 15 11.79 -5.58 -19.68
CA GLU A 15 12.23 -6.19 -18.42
C GLU A 15 12.22 -5.21 -17.25
N ALA A 16 12.62 -3.95 -17.48
CA ALA A 16 12.59 -2.92 -16.47
C ALA A 16 11.17 -2.62 -16.02
N LEU A 17 10.24 -2.55 -16.97
CA LEU A 17 8.84 -2.29 -16.66
C LEU A 17 8.18 -3.46 -15.94
N GLU A 18 8.46 -4.70 -16.31
CA GLU A 18 8.00 -5.87 -15.55
C GLU A 18 8.56 -5.90 -14.11
N ARG A 19 9.77 -5.39 -13.89
CA ARG A 19 10.30 -5.22 -12.52
C ARG A 19 9.55 -4.13 -11.76
N ALA A 20 9.25 -3.00 -12.39
CA ALA A 20 8.48 -1.91 -11.79
C ALA A 20 7.07 -2.38 -11.39
N ARG A 21 6.37 -3.07 -12.31
CA ARG A 21 5.05 -3.66 -12.07
C ARG A 21 5.02 -4.56 -10.83
N ARG A 22 5.99 -5.49 -10.73
CA ARG A 22 6.11 -6.37 -9.55
C ARG A 22 6.43 -5.61 -8.26
N ALA A 23 7.23 -4.54 -8.36
CA ALA A 23 7.56 -3.73 -7.20
C ALA A 23 6.35 -2.95 -6.68
N HIS A 24 5.56 -2.35 -7.58
CA HIS A 24 4.29 -1.69 -7.26
C HIS A 24 3.31 -2.66 -6.61
N HIS A 25 3.11 -3.82 -7.23
CA HIS A 25 2.22 -4.85 -6.67
C HIS A 25 2.63 -5.29 -5.26
N ALA A 26 3.93 -5.57 -5.06
CA ALA A 26 4.45 -5.96 -3.75
C ALA A 26 4.36 -4.81 -2.72
N ALA A 27 4.54 -3.56 -3.12
CA ALA A 27 4.38 -2.40 -2.25
C ALA A 27 2.91 -2.23 -1.83
N ALA A 28 1.97 -2.36 -2.78
CA ALA A 28 0.54 -2.32 -2.48
C ALA A 28 0.13 -3.38 -1.47
N ASN A 29 0.59 -4.63 -1.63
CA ASN A 29 0.28 -5.71 -0.69
C ASN A 29 0.83 -5.43 0.72
N ARG A 30 2.03 -4.88 0.84
CA ARG A 30 2.58 -4.48 2.15
C ARG A 30 1.77 -3.36 2.81
N HIS A 31 1.23 -2.44 2.01
CA HIS A 31 0.33 -1.40 2.52
C HIS A 31 -0.99 -1.99 3.00
N VAL A 32 -1.59 -2.93 2.27
CA VAL A 32 -2.79 -3.67 2.71
C VAL A 32 -2.52 -4.44 4.02
N GLU A 33 -1.38 -5.12 4.12
CA GLU A 33 -0.97 -5.82 5.36
C GLU A 33 -0.84 -4.86 6.55
N ALA A 34 -0.32 -3.64 6.31
CA ALA A 34 -0.17 -2.61 7.34
C ALA A 34 -1.52 -1.99 7.74
N GLU A 35 -2.41 -1.73 6.76
CA GLU A 35 -3.80 -1.31 7.00
C GLU A 35 -4.49 -2.29 7.95
N ASP A 36 -4.44 -3.59 7.62
CA ASP A 36 -5.01 -4.67 8.41
C ASP A 36 -4.44 -4.72 9.84
N ALA A 37 -3.13 -4.53 9.98
CA ALA A 37 -2.48 -4.51 11.29
C ALA A 37 -2.96 -3.33 12.15
N HIS A 38 -3.12 -2.16 11.54
CA HIS A 38 -3.65 -0.98 12.21
C HIS A 38 -5.13 -1.12 12.58
N LEU A 39 -5.97 -1.69 11.70
CA LEU A 39 -7.37 -1.94 12.02
C LEU A 39 -7.53 -2.93 13.18
N ARG A 40 -6.70 -4.00 13.23
CA ARG A 40 -6.66 -4.91 14.38
C ARG A 40 -6.25 -4.17 15.66
N ALA A 41 -5.24 -3.31 15.60
CA ALA A 41 -4.82 -2.51 16.77
C ALA A 41 -5.93 -1.56 17.23
N ALA A 42 -6.62 -0.90 16.30
CA ALA A 42 -7.78 -0.05 16.61
C ALA A 42 -8.87 -0.85 17.33
N ALA A 43 -9.24 -2.02 16.81
CA ALA A 43 -10.26 -2.87 17.41
C ALA A 43 -9.91 -3.32 18.83
N VAL A 44 -8.63 -3.64 19.09
CA VAL A 44 -8.16 -3.97 20.45
C VAL A 44 -8.35 -2.79 21.40
N HIS A 45 -7.98 -1.58 20.97
CA HIS A 45 -8.15 -0.38 21.79
C HIS A 45 -9.63 -0.07 22.07
N GLU A 46 -10.50 -0.23 21.07
CA GLU A 46 -11.95 -0.08 21.25
C GLU A 46 -12.51 -1.11 22.22
N GLN A 47 -12.09 -2.37 22.10
CA GLN A 47 -12.51 -3.43 23.01
C GLN A 47 -12.11 -3.12 24.46
N VAL A 48 -10.90 -2.60 24.68
CA VAL A 48 -10.45 -2.20 26.02
C VAL A 48 -11.23 -0.96 26.50
N ALA A 49 -11.49 0.02 25.63
CA ALA A 49 -12.30 1.19 25.98
C ALA A 49 -13.71 0.81 26.45
N MET A 50 -14.33 -0.20 25.82
CA MET A 50 -15.64 -0.73 26.21
C MET A 50 -15.65 -1.39 27.59
N GLN A 51 -14.50 -1.87 28.07
CA GLN A 51 -14.36 -2.56 29.36
C GLN A 51 -13.78 -1.65 30.46
N ALA A 52 -13.23 -0.50 30.07
CA ALA A 52 -12.59 0.45 30.97
C ALA A 52 -13.61 1.24 31.79
N SER A 53 -13.21 1.62 33.02
CA SER A 53 -13.89 2.66 33.78
C SER A 53 -13.59 4.04 33.18
N ASP A 54 -14.47 5.02 33.40
CA ASP A 54 -14.53 6.31 32.70
C ASP A 54 -13.17 7.02 32.48
N ARG A 55 -12.23 6.92 33.43
CA ARG A 55 -10.93 7.61 33.34
C ARG A 55 -9.98 7.03 32.28
N ASN A 56 -10.18 5.79 31.84
CA ASN A 56 -9.32 5.11 30.88
C ASN A 56 -9.95 4.98 29.48
N VAL A 57 -11.21 5.37 29.31
CA VAL A 57 -11.93 5.27 28.03
C VAL A 57 -11.33 6.21 26.97
N GLY A 58 -11.12 7.48 27.32
CA GLY A 58 -10.63 8.51 26.39
C GLY A 58 -9.29 8.16 25.72
N PRO A 59 -8.22 7.81 26.48
CA PRO A 59 -6.94 7.44 25.89
C PRO A 59 -7.00 6.24 24.94
N HIS A 60 -7.87 5.27 25.21
CA HIS A 60 -8.07 4.12 24.32
C HIS A 60 -8.83 4.50 23.06
N GLN A 61 -9.86 5.35 23.15
CA GLN A 61 -10.56 5.86 21.97
C GLN A 61 -9.64 6.70 21.07
N ASP A 62 -8.81 7.56 21.66
CA ASP A 62 -7.82 8.35 20.92
C ASP A 62 -6.78 7.46 20.22
N ALA A 63 -6.33 6.39 20.89
CA ALA A 63 -5.41 5.43 20.31
C ALA A 63 -6.05 4.67 19.13
N ALA A 64 -7.31 4.23 19.28
CA ALA A 64 -8.05 3.58 18.21
C ALA A 64 -8.22 4.49 16.99
N GLU A 65 -8.56 5.76 17.21
CA GLU A 65 -8.69 6.77 16.16
C GLU A 65 -7.38 6.97 15.39
N ARG A 66 -6.25 7.09 16.09
CA ARG A 66 -4.92 7.19 15.43
C ARG A 66 -4.61 5.97 14.58
N HIS A 67 -4.98 4.78 15.04
CA HIS A 67 -4.79 3.56 14.26
C HIS A 67 -5.70 3.52 13.03
N ARG A 68 -6.97 3.95 13.12
CA ARG A 68 -7.84 4.08 11.94
C ARG A 68 -7.28 5.07 10.92
N GLN A 69 -6.77 6.21 11.38
CA GLN A 69 -6.14 7.19 10.49
C GLN A 69 -4.90 6.60 9.81
N ALA A 70 -4.04 5.89 10.54
CA ALA A 70 -2.90 5.18 9.97
C ALA A 70 -3.32 4.12 8.93
N ALA A 71 -4.40 3.38 9.21
CA ALA A 71 -4.96 2.41 8.27
C ALA A 71 -5.40 3.09 6.97
N GLU A 72 -6.08 4.23 7.05
CA GLU A 72 -6.51 5.01 5.89
C GLU A 72 -5.32 5.51 5.05
N PHE A 73 -4.24 5.96 5.69
CA PHE A 73 -3.01 6.33 4.96
C PHE A 73 -2.43 5.15 4.19
N HIS A 74 -2.41 3.96 4.78
CA HIS A 74 -1.94 2.76 4.10
C HIS A 74 -2.87 2.33 2.96
N ARG A 75 -4.19 2.42 3.15
CA ARG A 75 -5.17 2.14 2.10
C ARG A 75 -4.97 3.04 0.88
N LEU A 76 -4.79 4.35 1.10
CA LEU A 76 -4.51 5.31 0.03
C LEU A 76 -3.17 5.01 -0.66
N ALA A 77 -2.12 4.71 0.10
CA ALA A 77 -0.82 4.34 -0.46
C ALA A 77 -0.89 3.05 -1.30
N ALA A 78 -1.66 2.04 -0.88
CA ALA A 78 -1.90 0.84 -1.68
C ALA A 78 -2.57 1.18 -3.02
N PHE A 79 -3.58 2.06 -2.99
CA PHE A 79 -4.27 2.53 -4.18
C PHE A 79 -3.35 3.30 -5.14
N GLU A 80 -2.47 4.15 -4.61
CA GLU A 80 -1.45 4.84 -5.41
C GLU A 80 -0.49 3.85 -6.10
N GLN A 81 -0.07 2.79 -5.41
CA GLN A 81 0.77 1.74 -5.99
C GLN A 81 0.04 0.98 -7.11
N TRP A 82 -1.25 0.67 -6.96
CA TRP A 82 -2.02 0.03 -8.03
C TRP A 82 -2.22 0.95 -9.23
N ILE A 83 -2.44 2.25 -9.02
CA ILE A 83 -2.50 3.23 -10.11
C ILE A 83 -1.14 3.29 -10.85
N ALA A 84 -0.03 3.27 -10.11
CA ALA A 84 1.30 3.25 -10.72
C ALA A 84 1.52 1.96 -11.53
N GLU A 85 1.13 0.79 -11.00
CA GLU A 85 1.18 -0.48 -11.72
C GLU A 85 0.37 -0.43 -13.04
N ASP A 86 -0.83 0.12 -12.99
CA ASP A 86 -1.75 0.24 -14.14
C ASP A 86 -1.26 1.29 -15.17
N ASN A 87 -0.65 2.39 -14.71
CA ASN A 87 0.02 3.36 -15.57
C ASN A 87 1.20 2.72 -16.32
N ASP A 88 2.03 1.96 -15.60
CA ASP A 88 3.14 1.21 -16.18
C ASP A 88 2.65 0.19 -17.22
N ALA A 89 1.54 -0.51 -16.93
CA ALA A 89 0.93 -1.44 -17.86
C ALA A 89 0.41 -0.75 -19.13
N ARG A 90 -0.21 0.44 -19.01
CA ARG A 90 -0.63 1.25 -20.15
C ARG A 90 0.53 1.71 -21.02
N GLN A 91 1.68 2.05 -20.43
CA GLN A 91 2.86 2.45 -21.19
C GLN A 91 3.46 1.32 -22.05
N GLN A 92 3.05 0.05 -21.85
CA GLN A 92 3.42 -1.06 -22.74
C GLN A 92 2.53 -1.20 -23.98
N GLN A 93 1.37 -0.55 -24.02
CA GLN A 93 0.44 -0.67 -25.14
C GLN A 93 0.85 0.34 -26.24
N PRO A 94 1.26 -0.12 -27.44
CA PRO A 94 1.60 0.75 -28.56
C PRO A 94 0.38 1.47 -29.14
#